data_AF-A0A2G6N537-F1
#
_entry.id   AF-A0A2G6N537-F1
#
_cell.length_a   1.000
_cell.length_b   1.000
_cell.length_c   1.000
_cell.angle_alpha   90.00
_cell.angle_beta   90.00
_cell.angle_gamma   90.00
#
_symmetry.space_group_name_H-M   'P 1'
#
loop_
_entity.id
_entity.type
_entity.pdbx_description
1 polymer ?
#
loop_
_entity_poly.entity_id
_entity_poly.type
_entity_poly.pdbx_seq_one_letter_code
_entity_poly.pdbx_strand_id
1 'polypeptide(L)'
;MKDKVGIYYYPFPENKRVRMYVREKDSEIEFRMKNQDDPSIWNDHGWVPYSAIQQARVLYGQKGSFDPGRAYDLKLAAVLIRDGG
;
A
#
# COMPACT_ATOMS: atom_id res chain seq x y z
N MET A 1 -5.71 9.84 5.63
CA MET A 1 -5.61 9.66 7.10
C MET A 1 -4.13 9.61 7.48
N LYS A 2 -3.76 9.99 8.70
CA LYS A 2 -2.35 10.05 9.15
C LYS A 2 -2.18 9.60 10.60
N ASP A 3 -1.09 8.91 10.90
CA ASP A 3 -0.67 8.58 12.26
C ASP A 3 0.87 8.76 12.44
N LYS A 4 1.43 8.26 13.55
CA LYS A 4 2.87 8.37 13.88
C LYS A 4 3.79 7.66 12.86
N VAL A 5 3.26 6.70 12.10
CA VAL A 5 4.02 5.98 11.07
C VAL A 5 3.98 6.72 9.74
N GLY A 6 2.86 7.37 9.42
CA GLY A 6 2.73 8.18 8.22
C GLY A 6 1.29 8.31 7.71
N ILE A 7 1.17 8.71 6.45
CA ILE A 7 -0.10 8.78 5.72
C ILE A 7 -0.50 7.37 5.32
N TYR A 8 -1.78 7.04 5.48
CA TYR A 8 -2.31 5.73 5.11
C TYR A 8 -3.76 5.80 4.62
N TYR A 9 -4.18 4.72 3.97
CA TYR A 9 -5.58 4.40 3.70
C TYR A 9 -5.90 2.96 4.09
N TYR A 10 -7.20 2.63 4.10
CA TYR A 10 -7.68 1.27 4.28
C TYR A 10 -7.88 0.63 2.91
N PRO A 11 -6.98 -0.29 2.47
CA PRO A 11 -7.14 -0.97 1.18
C PRO A 11 -8.39 -1.85 1.15
N PHE A 12 -8.87 -2.27 2.33
CA PHE A 12 -10.10 -3.01 2.53
C PHE A 12 -11.00 -2.19 3.46
N PRO A 13 -11.98 -1.42 2.94
CA PRO A 13 -12.83 -0.55 3.77
C PRO A 13 -13.56 -1.28 4.90
N GLU A 14 -13.93 -2.54 4.66
CA GLU A 14 -14.58 -3.43 5.64
C GLU A 14 -13.60 -4.00 6.68
N ASN A 15 -12.29 -4.01 6.38
CA ASN A 15 -11.26 -4.50 7.29
C ASN A 15 -10.23 -3.40 7.62
N LYS A 16 -10.55 -2.60 8.64
CA LYS A 16 -9.69 -1.51 9.15
C LYS A 16 -8.45 -1.98 9.92
N ARG A 17 -8.26 -3.30 10.07
CA ARG A 17 -7.05 -3.90 10.69
C ARG A 17 -5.87 -3.88 9.72
N VAL A 18 -6.14 -3.78 8.42
CA VAL A 18 -5.13 -3.60 7.38
C VAL A 18 -5.02 -2.12 7.01
N ARG A 19 -3.81 -1.57 7.08
CA ARG A 19 -3.47 -0.22 6.62
C ARG A 19 -2.45 -0.31 5.50
N MET A 20 -2.64 0.49 4.47
CA MET A 20 -1.64 0.73 3.43
C MET A 20 -1.03 2.10 3.68
N TYR A 21 0.21 2.13 4.12
CA TYR A 21 0.98 3.36 4.26
C TYR A 21 1.54 3.77 2.91
N VAL A 22 1.57 5.08 2.67
CA VAL A 22 2.05 5.67 1.44
C VAL A 22 3.02 6.81 1.75
N ARG A 23 4.05 6.91 0.92
CA ARG A 23 4.97 8.05 0.92
C ARG A 23 5.50 8.28 -0.47
N GLU A 24 5.94 9.51 -0.72
CA GLU A 24 6.76 9.83 -1.88
C GLU A 24 8.23 9.76 -1.48
N LYS A 25 9.03 9.05 -2.27
CA LYS A 25 10.48 8.96 -2.12
C LYS A 25 11.11 8.85 -3.50
N ASP A 26 12.15 9.64 -3.76
CA ASP A 26 12.88 9.65 -5.04
C ASP A 26 11.96 9.83 -6.27
N SER A 27 10.92 10.68 -6.15
CA SER A 27 9.87 10.92 -7.16
C SER A 27 8.99 9.71 -7.49
N GLU A 28 8.98 8.68 -6.64
CA GLU A 28 8.12 7.52 -6.76
C GLU A 28 7.25 7.35 -5.50
N ILE A 29 6.00 6.91 -5.70
CA ILE A 29 5.13 6.54 -4.58
C ILE A 29 5.47 5.12 -4.15
N GLU A 30 5.84 4.99 -2.88
CA GLU A 30 6.08 3.73 -2.22
C GLU A 30 4.92 3.34 -1.31
N PHE A 31 4.67 2.04 -1.22
CA PHE A 31 3.59 1.45 -0.44
C PHE A 31 4.16 0.51 0.61
N ARG A 32 3.56 0.50 1.80
CA ARG A 32 3.90 -0.46 2.85
C ARG A 32 2.67 -0.93 3.59
N MET A 33 2.47 -2.23 3.62
CA MET A 33 1.35 -2.84 4.32
C MET A 33 1.65 -2.98 5.81
N LYS A 34 0.61 -2.77 6.63
CA LYS A 34 0.58 -3.14 8.03
C LYS A 34 -0.72 -3.85 8.33
N ASN A 35 -0.64 -5.02 8.94
CA ASN A 35 -1.79 -5.76 9.44
C ASN A 35 -1.68 -5.86 10.96
N GLN A 36 -2.78 -5.60 11.69
CA GLN A 36 -2.80 -5.78 13.15
C GLN A 36 -2.84 -7.26 13.54
N ASP A 37 -3.42 -8.11 12.70
CA ASP A 37 -3.49 -9.57 12.92
C ASP A 37 -2.19 -10.29 12.55
N ASP A 38 -1.39 -9.66 11.70
CA ASP A 38 -0.09 -10.15 11.28
C ASP A 38 0.95 -9.01 11.33
N PRO A 39 1.57 -8.77 12.49
CA PRO A 39 2.58 -7.74 12.62
C PRO A 39 3.87 -8.01 11.84
N SER A 40 4.18 -9.27 11.47
CA SER A 40 5.43 -9.61 10.78
C SER A 40 5.49 -9.01 9.39
N ILE A 41 4.31 -8.87 8.74
CA ILE A 41 4.17 -8.25 7.42
C ILE A 41 4.81 -6.87 7.32
N TRP A 42 4.87 -6.13 8.43
CA TRP A 42 5.53 -4.83 8.45
C TRP A 42 7.01 -4.95 8.10
N ASN A 43 7.69 -5.95 8.66
CA ASN A 43 9.11 -6.20 8.44
C ASN A 43 9.35 -6.95 7.13
N ASP A 44 8.54 -7.96 6.85
CA ASP A 44 8.73 -8.86 5.70
C ASP A 44 8.43 -8.16 4.36
N HIS A 45 7.45 -7.26 4.33
CA HIS A 45 7.03 -6.59 3.10
C HIS A 45 7.86 -5.35 2.79
N GLY A 46 8.24 -4.58 3.81
CA GLY A 46 8.96 -3.31 3.63
C GLY A 46 8.21 -2.28 2.77
N TRP A 47 8.92 -1.21 2.39
CA TRP A 47 8.44 -0.23 1.42
C TRP A 47 8.67 -0.74 0.01
N VAL A 48 7.62 -0.74 -0.80
CA VAL A 48 7.65 -1.25 -2.17
C VAL A 48 7.28 -0.13 -3.15
N PRO A 49 8.14 0.18 -4.13
CA PRO A 49 7.83 1.18 -5.15
C PRO A 49 6.69 0.72 -6.06
N TYR A 50 5.87 1.67 -6.54
CA TYR A 50 4.74 1.36 -7.41
C TYR A 50 5.15 0.60 -8.67
N SER A 51 6.32 0.92 -9.25
CA SER A 51 6.88 0.22 -10.40
C SER A 51 7.08 -1.28 -10.13
N ALA A 52 7.61 -1.66 -8.96
CA ALA A 52 7.78 -3.05 -8.57
C ALA A 52 6.43 -3.77 -8.41
N ILE A 53 5.41 -3.10 -7.87
CA ILE A 53 4.04 -3.63 -7.80
C ILE A 53 3.48 -3.86 -9.21
N GLN A 54 3.66 -2.92 -10.15
CA GLN A 54 3.22 -3.11 -11.53
C GLN A 54 3.93 -4.30 -12.19
N GLN A 55 5.24 -4.43 -12.01
CA GLN A 55 6.01 -5.56 -12.53
C GLN A 55 5.52 -6.90 -11.95
N ALA A 56 5.29 -6.97 -10.64
CA ALA A 56 4.75 -8.16 -10.01
C ALA A 56 3.36 -8.52 -10.56
N ARG A 57 2.48 -7.55 -10.81
CA ARG A 57 1.16 -7.80 -11.43
C ARG A 57 1.27 -8.41 -12.83
N VAL A 58 2.23 -7.95 -13.64
CA VAL A 58 2.49 -8.50 -14.98
C VAL A 58 3.00 -9.94 -14.88
N LEU A 59 3.91 -10.21 -13.94
CA LEU A 59 4.53 -11.53 -13.77
C LEU A 59 3.59 -12.59 -13.14
N TYR A 60 2.73 -12.18 -12.20
CA TYR A 60 1.87 -13.07 -11.42
C TYR A 60 0.38 -13.03 -11.82
N GLY A 61 0.06 -12.37 -12.93
CA GLY A 61 -1.31 -12.10 -13.41
C GLY A 61 -2.31 -13.23 -13.14
N GLN A 62 -3.35 -12.89 -12.36
CA GLN A 62 -4.56 -13.69 -12.06
C GLN A 62 -4.38 -15.06 -11.39
N LYS A 63 -3.20 -15.44 -10.88
CA LYS A 63 -3.10 -16.64 -10.02
C LYS A 63 -3.53 -16.35 -8.59
N GLY A 64 -4.83 -16.21 -8.35
CA GLY A 64 -5.41 -16.15 -7.00
C GLY A 64 -6.55 -15.14 -6.82
N SER A 65 -7.25 -15.25 -5.69
CA SER A 65 -8.38 -14.40 -5.28
C SER A 65 -7.99 -13.00 -4.79
N PHE A 66 -6.69 -12.72 -4.65
CA PHE A 66 -6.16 -11.41 -4.26
C PHE A 66 -5.82 -10.61 -5.51
N ASP A 67 -6.59 -9.54 -5.79
CA ASP A 67 -6.25 -8.56 -6.83
C ASP A 67 -5.36 -7.46 -6.21
N PRO A 68 -4.04 -7.43 -6.50
CA PRO A 68 -3.15 -6.41 -5.97
C PRO A 68 -3.59 -5.00 -6.41
N GLY A 69 -4.25 -4.88 -7.57
CA GLY A 69 -4.74 -3.60 -8.08
C GLY A 69 -5.80 -2.95 -7.18
N ARG A 70 -6.53 -3.73 -6.37
CA ARG A 70 -7.47 -3.19 -5.38
C ARG A 70 -6.78 -2.70 -4.12
N ALA A 71 -5.64 -3.29 -3.76
CA ALA A 71 -4.91 -2.91 -2.55
C ALA A 71 -3.99 -1.71 -2.76
N TYR A 72 -3.35 -1.59 -3.93
CA TYR A 72 -2.39 -0.51 -4.27
C TYR A 72 -3.03 0.55 -5.19
N ASP A 73 -3.76 1.50 -4.60
CA ASP A 73 -4.44 2.59 -5.33
C ASP A 73 -3.51 3.82 -5.43
N LEU A 74 -2.92 4.00 -6.63
CA LEU A 74 -2.02 5.12 -6.91
C LEU A 74 -2.72 6.47 -6.84
N LYS A 75 -3.97 6.56 -7.32
CA LYS A 75 -4.69 7.85 -7.38
C LYS A 75 -5.01 8.32 -5.97
N LEU A 76 -5.52 7.41 -5.14
CA LEU A 76 -5.79 7.71 -3.73
C LEU A 76 -4.49 8.05 -2.99
N ALA A 77 -3.41 7.30 -3.21
CA ALA A 77 -2.12 7.57 -2.60
C ALA A 77 -1.60 8.98 -2.94
N ALA A 78 -1.64 9.36 -4.22
CA ALA A 78 -1.19 10.67 -4.69
C ALA A 78 -2.02 11.81 -4.08
N VAL A 79 -3.35 11.67 -4.02
CA VAL A 79 -4.23 12.65 -3.39
C VAL A 79 -3.93 12.78 -1.90
N LEU A 80 -3.80 11.66 -1.19
CA LEU A 80 -3.53 11.68 0.25
C LEU A 80 -2.17 12.29 0.58
N ILE A 81 -1.13 12.02 -0.22
CA ILE A 81 0.18 12.63 -0.05
C ILE A 81 0.10 14.14 -0.27
N ARG A 82 -0.53 14.57 -1.38
CA ARG A 82 -0.70 15.99 -1.73
C ARG A 82 -1.46 16.76 -0.65
N ASP A 83 -2.52 16.16 -0.11
CA ASP A 83 -3.39 16.81 0.87
C ASP A 83 -2.86 16.69 2.31
N GLY A 84 -1.71 16.02 2.51
CA GLY A 84 -1.03 15.92 3.81
C GLY A 84 -1.58 14.83 4.75
N GLY A 85 -2.52 14.02 4.27
CA GLY A 85 -3.15 12.91 4.98
C GLY A 85 -4.47 13.26 5.65
#